data_AF-A0A4Z0NIU8-F1
#
_entry.id   AF-A0A4Z0NIU8-F1
#
_cell.length_a   1.000
_cell.length_b   1.000
_cell.length_c   1.000
_cell.angle_alpha   90.00
_cell.angle_beta   90.00
_cell.angle_gamma   90.00
#
_symmetry.space_group_name_H-M   'P 1'
#
loop_
_entity.id
_entity.type
_entity.pdbx_description
1 polymer ?
#
loop_
_entity_poly.entity_id
_entity_poly.type
_entity_poly.pdbx_seq_one_letter_code
_entity_poly.pdbx_strand_id
1 'polypeptide(L)'
;MAMARVKQEVSRGPSRAALAEQIERRSAARQARDDALKALNEVEGRRLAADQAFWEAQRIQAEARPVSQDDVVAALLRGETIDPDAPVKEAHANVEAAEQERSRLKVAHESIRAALDRASERLRWADESVREARAAVLQEALPGLIDRFRPRQHELIGLARVLNALRAEHTGPNIGAAERALLDEADSLGRSAMFERCHYLPETAEQLAWEDAMRRLLHDPDCPLPETGE
;
A
#
# COMPACT_ATOMS: atom_id res chain seq x y z
N MET A 1 29.81 -30.20 27.06
CA MET A 1 28.79 -29.34 27.70
C MET A 1 27.79 -28.95 26.63
N ALA A 2 26.57 -29.47 26.71
CA ALA A 2 25.52 -29.22 25.72
C ALA A 2 24.80 -27.92 26.06
N MET A 3 24.81 -26.94 25.15
CA MET A 3 23.97 -25.75 25.26
C MET A 3 22.51 -26.18 25.21
N ALA A 4 21.76 -25.91 26.28
CA ALA A 4 20.32 -26.01 26.28
C ALA A 4 19.80 -25.03 25.21
N ARG A 5 19.33 -25.56 24.07
CA ARG A 5 18.53 -24.81 23.13
C ARG A 5 17.24 -24.45 23.88
N VAL A 6 17.16 -23.20 24.36
CA VAL A 6 15.90 -22.60 24.79
C VAL A 6 14.98 -22.71 23.59
N LYS A 7 14.01 -23.63 23.68
CA LYS A 7 12.90 -23.68 22.73
C LYS A 7 12.17 -22.36 22.94
N GLN A 8 12.34 -21.42 22.01
CA GLN A 8 11.43 -20.30 21.88
C GLN A 8 10.05 -20.92 21.66
N GLU A 9 9.27 -21.04 22.73
CA GLU A 9 7.85 -21.26 22.64
C GLU A 9 7.29 -20.01 21.99
N VAL A 10 7.10 -20.05 20.67
CA VAL A 10 6.27 -19.10 19.95
C VAL A 10 4.84 -19.37 20.41
N SER A 11 4.52 -18.92 21.62
CA SER A 11 3.16 -18.87 22.12
C SER A 11 2.44 -17.85 21.25
N ARG A 12 1.81 -18.33 20.17
CA ARG A 12 0.97 -17.49 19.31
C ARG A 12 -0.32 -17.23 20.06
N GLY A 13 -0.26 -16.26 20.98
CA GLY A 13 -1.46 -15.68 21.57
C GLY A 13 -2.43 -15.21 20.48
N PRO A 14 -3.73 -15.11 20.80
CA PRO A 14 -4.75 -14.71 19.83
C PRO A 14 -4.47 -13.35 19.18
N SER A 15 -3.85 -12.42 19.91
CA SER A 15 -3.39 -11.11 19.41
C SER A 15 -2.33 -11.22 18.29
N ARG A 16 -1.30 -12.06 18.48
CA ARG A 16 -0.22 -12.27 17.50
C ARG A 16 -0.73 -13.00 16.26
N ALA A 17 -1.64 -13.96 16.43
CA ALA A 17 -2.30 -14.61 15.30
C ALA A 17 -3.15 -13.62 14.48
N ALA A 18 -3.92 -12.75 15.15
CA ALA A 18 -4.68 -11.70 14.49
C ALA A 18 -3.78 -10.69 13.76
N LEU A 19 -2.65 -10.30 14.35
CA LEU A 19 -1.65 -9.43 13.72
C LEU A 19 -1.05 -10.09 12.46
N ALA A 20 -0.70 -11.37 12.53
CA ALA A 20 -0.20 -12.11 11.37
C ALA A 20 -1.20 -12.10 10.21
N GLU A 21 -2.47 -12.35 10.50
CA GLU A 21 -3.56 -12.28 9.51
C GLU A 21 -3.69 -10.88 8.89
N GLN A 22 -3.62 -9.81 9.68
CA GLN A 22 -3.69 -8.44 9.14
C GLN A 22 -2.46 -8.09 8.28
N ILE A 23 -1.27 -8.56 8.67
CA ILE A 23 -0.04 -8.37 7.87
C ILE A 23 -0.17 -9.09 6.52
N GLU A 24 -0.70 -10.31 6.51
CA GLU A 24 -0.97 -11.07 5.28
C GLU A 24 -1.98 -10.32 4.40
N ARG A 25 -3.11 -9.86 4.95
CA ARG A 25 -4.11 -9.05 4.23
C ARG A 25 -3.51 -7.78 3.64
N ARG A 26 -2.65 -7.08 4.39
CA ARG A 26 -1.94 -5.90 3.89
C ARG A 26 -1.02 -6.25 2.74
N SER A 27 -0.31 -7.37 2.80
CA SER A 27 0.56 -7.81 1.69
C SER A 27 -0.26 -8.09 0.42
N ALA A 28 -1.40 -8.76 0.54
CA ALA A 28 -2.33 -8.98 -0.57
C ALA A 28 -2.88 -7.66 -1.13
N ALA A 29 -3.22 -6.70 -0.27
CA ALA A 29 -3.69 -5.38 -0.69
C ALA A 29 -2.60 -4.58 -1.43
N ARG A 30 -1.33 -4.68 -1.00
CA ARG A 30 -0.18 -4.09 -1.71
C ARG A 30 -0.02 -4.72 -3.09
N GLN A 31 -0.04 -6.05 -3.17
CA GLN A 31 0.06 -6.75 -4.45
C GLN A 31 -1.05 -6.31 -5.42
N ALA A 32 -2.30 -6.24 -4.96
CA ALA A 32 -3.42 -5.78 -5.79
C ALA A 32 -3.24 -4.33 -6.30
N ARG A 33 -2.65 -3.45 -5.49
CA ARG A 33 -2.32 -2.07 -5.90
C ARG A 33 -1.20 -2.07 -6.94
N ASP A 34 -0.15 -2.84 -6.73
CA ASP A 34 0.99 -2.91 -7.64
C ASP A 34 0.59 -3.53 -8.99
N ASP A 35 -0.26 -4.54 -8.98
CA ASP A 35 -0.86 -5.13 -10.19
C ASP A 35 -1.71 -4.11 -10.96
N ALA A 36 -2.50 -3.29 -10.24
CA ALA A 36 -3.29 -2.23 -10.85
C ALA A 36 -2.41 -1.12 -11.46
N LEU A 37 -1.31 -0.75 -10.79
CA LEU A 37 -0.32 0.20 -11.32
C LEU A 37 0.36 -0.34 -12.58
N LYS A 38 0.72 -1.62 -12.59
CA LYS A 38 1.30 -2.27 -13.77
C LYS A 38 0.32 -2.26 -14.94
N ALA A 39 -0.94 -2.64 -14.70
CA ALA A 39 -1.98 -2.62 -15.72
C ALA A 39 -2.24 -1.19 -16.26
N LEU A 40 -2.16 -0.17 -15.39
CA LEU A 40 -2.29 1.23 -15.81
C LEU A 40 -1.17 1.62 -16.77
N ASN A 41 0.09 1.34 -16.40
CA ASN A 41 1.25 1.63 -17.24
C ASN A 41 1.17 0.92 -18.61
N GLU A 42 0.70 -0.33 -18.64
CA GLU A 42 0.50 -1.08 -19.89
C GLU A 42 -0.59 -0.46 -20.79
N VAL A 43 -1.66 0.08 -20.21
CA VAL A 43 -2.69 0.79 -20.98
C VAL A 43 -2.19 2.16 -21.43
N GLU A 44 -1.47 2.90 -20.60
CA GLU A 44 -0.89 4.19 -20.98
C GLU A 44 0.10 4.04 -22.15
N GLY A 45 0.96 3.01 -22.12
CA GLY A 45 1.86 2.70 -23.23
C GLY A 45 1.11 2.43 -24.54
N ARG A 46 0.01 1.68 -24.49
CA ARG A 46 -0.85 1.42 -25.66
C ARG A 46 -1.61 2.67 -26.12
N ARG A 47 -2.06 3.52 -25.21
CA ARG A 47 -2.76 4.78 -25.53
C ARG A 47 -1.88 5.72 -26.33
N LEU A 48 -0.61 5.85 -25.96
CA LEU A 48 0.34 6.69 -26.70
C LEU A 48 0.47 6.22 -28.17
N ALA A 49 0.60 4.91 -28.39
CA ALA A 49 0.67 4.33 -29.73
C ALA A 49 -0.65 4.52 -30.51
N ALA A 50 -1.81 4.34 -29.86
CA ALA A 50 -3.11 4.53 -30.49
C ALA A 50 -3.40 6.00 -30.84
N ASP A 51 -2.95 6.94 -30.01
CA ASP A 51 -3.03 8.38 -30.29
C ASP A 51 -2.18 8.74 -31.53
N GLN A 52 -0.95 8.20 -31.62
CA GLN A 52 -0.10 8.36 -32.81
C GLN A 52 -0.74 7.77 -34.07
N ALA A 53 -1.23 6.53 -34.00
CA ALA A 53 -1.88 5.86 -35.13
C ALA A 53 -3.11 6.64 -35.64
N PHE A 54 -3.87 7.28 -34.76
CA PHE A 54 -4.99 8.13 -35.16
C PHE A 54 -4.54 9.40 -35.89
N TRP A 55 -3.49 10.07 -35.40
CA TRP A 55 -2.94 11.23 -36.09
C TRP A 55 -2.39 10.87 -37.48
N GLU A 56 -1.73 9.73 -37.59
CA GLU A 56 -1.25 9.20 -38.87
C GLU A 56 -2.42 8.87 -39.81
N ALA A 57 -3.46 8.21 -39.31
CA ALA A 57 -4.66 7.91 -40.09
C ALA A 57 -5.37 9.19 -40.58
N GLN A 58 -5.50 10.22 -39.73
CA GLN A 58 -6.06 11.51 -40.14
C GLN A 58 -5.21 12.20 -41.21
N ARG A 59 -3.88 12.15 -41.09
CA ARG A 59 -2.99 12.69 -42.12
C ARG A 59 -3.18 11.97 -43.44
N ILE A 60 -3.19 10.63 -43.44
CA ILE A 60 -3.43 9.81 -44.64
C ILE A 60 -4.80 10.15 -45.25
N GLN A 61 -5.83 10.32 -44.43
CA GLN A 61 -7.16 10.73 -44.89
C GLN A 61 -7.17 12.11 -45.55
N ALA A 62 -6.44 13.09 -45.00
CA ALA A 62 -6.33 14.43 -45.58
C ALA A 62 -5.58 14.44 -46.92
N GLU A 63 -4.60 13.55 -47.06
CA GLU A 63 -3.80 13.36 -48.26
C GLU A 63 -4.48 12.43 -49.28
N ALA A 64 -5.47 11.64 -48.87
CA ALA A 64 -6.16 10.68 -49.73
C ALA A 64 -6.82 11.39 -50.92
N ARG A 65 -6.56 10.84 -52.10
CA ARG A 65 -7.17 11.25 -53.35
C ARG A 65 -7.75 10.01 -54.04
N PRO A 66 -8.85 10.18 -54.80
CA PRO A 66 -9.30 9.14 -55.71
C PRO A 66 -8.16 8.76 -56.67
N VAL A 67 -8.22 7.53 -57.18
CA VAL A 67 -7.30 7.06 -58.22
C VAL A 67 -7.38 8.00 -59.43
N SER A 68 -6.23 8.32 -60.03
CA SER A 68 -6.18 9.25 -61.16
C SER A 68 -6.98 8.71 -62.35
N GLN A 69 -7.55 9.61 -63.18
CA GLN A 69 -8.30 9.20 -64.37
C GLN A 69 -7.46 8.35 -65.32
N ASP A 70 -6.17 8.67 -65.48
CA ASP A 70 -5.26 7.92 -66.34
C ASP A 70 -5.07 6.48 -65.84
N ASP A 71 -4.97 6.29 -64.53
CA ASP A 71 -4.85 4.96 -63.91
C ASP A 71 -6.16 4.16 -64.03
N VAL A 72 -7.31 4.81 -63.89
CA VAL A 72 -8.64 4.18 -64.11
C VAL A 72 -8.77 3.72 -65.56
N VAL A 73 -8.39 4.57 -66.53
CA VAL A 73 -8.43 4.23 -67.96
C VAL A 73 -7.44 3.11 -68.27
N ALA A 74 -6.22 3.17 -67.73
CA ALA A 74 -5.21 2.11 -67.93
C ALA A 74 -5.68 0.76 -67.40
N ALA A 75 -6.35 0.73 -66.23
CA ALA A 75 -6.93 -0.48 -65.67
C ALA A 75 -8.09 -1.04 -66.52
N LEU A 76 -8.99 -0.17 -67.00
CA LEU A 76 -10.07 -0.55 -67.92
C LEU A 76 -9.53 -1.18 -69.21
N LEU A 77 -8.44 -0.63 -69.78
CA LEU A 77 -7.79 -1.18 -70.97
C LEU A 77 -7.14 -2.55 -70.73
N ARG A 78 -6.76 -2.87 -69.47
CA ARG A 78 -6.30 -4.20 -69.06
C ARG A 78 -7.44 -5.17 -68.73
N GLY A 79 -8.69 -4.71 -68.72
CA GLY A 79 -9.85 -5.49 -68.29
C GLY A 79 -9.98 -5.64 -66.77
N GLU A 80 -9.28 -4.83 -65.99
CA GLU A 80 -9.35 -4.80 -64.53
C GLU A 80 -10.52 -3.91 -64.07
N THR A 81 -11.21 -4.30 -63.00
CA THR A 81 -12.21 -3.44 -62.32
C THR A 81 -11.55 -2.80 -61.12
N ILE A 82 -11.50 -1.47 -61.08
CA ILE A 82 -10.97 -0.71 -59.94
C ILE A 82 -12.08 0.19 -59.39
N ASP A 83 -12.14 0.31 -58.06
CA ASP A 83 -12.97 1.32 -57.40
C ASP A 83 -12.14 2.61 -57.27
N PRO A 84 -12.46 3.69 -58.02
CA PRO A 84 -11.69 4.93 -58.00
C PRO A 84 -11.62 5.58 -56.62
N ASP A 85 -12.61 5.31 -55.77
CA ASP A 85 -12.71 5.88 -54.43
C ASP A 85 -12.11 4.96 -53.34
N ALA A 86 -11.59 3.79 -53.70
CA ALA A 86 -11.01 2.85 -52.75
C ALA A 86 -9.97 3.49 -51.81
N PRO A 87 -9.00 4.31 -52.27
CA PRO A 87 -8.02 4.94 -51.37
C PRO A 87 -8.66 5.86 -50.33
N VAL A 88 -9.72 6.59 -50.71
CA VAL A 88 -10.45 7.50 -49.82
C VAL A 88 -11.28 6.71 -48.81
N LYS A 89 -11.96 5.64 -49.26
CA LYS A 89 -12.73 4.74 -48.40
C LYS A 89 -11.84 4.02 -47.38
N GLU A 90 -10.69 3.51 -47.82
CA GLU A 90 -9.70 2.85 -46.95
C GLU A 90 -9.14 3.83 -45.91
N ALA A 91 -8.80 5.06 -46.32
CA ALA A 91 -8.31 6.07 -45.38
C ALA A 91 -9.37 6.46 -44.34
N HIS A 92 -10.65 6.55 -44.74
CA HIS A 92 -11.74 6.79 -43.80
C HIS A 92 -11.91 5.62 -42.80
N ALA A 93 -11.92 4.39 -43.29
CA ALA A 93 -12.02 3.19 -42.45
C ALA A 93 -10.86 3.09 -41.45
N ASN A 94 -9.64 3.48 -41.85
CA ASN A 94 -8.48 3.51 -40.98
C ASN A 94 -8.65 4.52 -39.82
N VAL A 95 -9.24 5.69 -40.08
CA VAL A 95 -9.53 6.69 -39.03
C VAL A 95 -10.60 6.16 -38.07
N GLU A 96 -11.68 5.56 -38.58
CA GLU A 96 -12.73 4.97 -37.75
C GLU A 96 -12.17 3.85 -36.86
N ALA A 97 -11.32 2.97 -37.40
CA ALA A 97 -10.69 1.90 -36.63
C ALA A 97 -9.77 2.46 -35.53
N ALA A 98 -8.97 3.48 -35.84
CA ALA A 98 -8.10 4.13 -34.86
C ALA A 98 -8.91 4.86 -33.77
N GLU A 99 -10.03 5.50 -34.11
CA GLU A 99 -10.93 6.15 -33.15
C GLU A 99 -11.60 5.14 -32.21
N GLN A 100 -12.04 4.00 -32.74
CA GLN A 100 -12.60 2.91 -31.94
C GLN A 100 -11.57 2.37 -30.95
N GLU A 101 -10.33 2.16 -31.38
CA GLU A 101 -9.27 1.67 -30.50
C GLU A 101 -8.93 2.68 -29.39
N ARG A 102 -8.82 3.97 -29.73
CA ARG A 102 -8.62 5.04 -28.74
C ARG A 102 -9.75 5.08 -27.72
N SER A 103 -10.99 4.93 -28.18
CA SER A 103 -12.16 4.90 -27.31
C SER A 103 -12.15 3.70 -26.37
N ARG A 104 -11.82 2.50 -26.88
CA ARG A 104 -11.65 1.29 -26.06
C ARG A 104 -10.58 1.46 -24.99
N LEU A 105 -9.42 2.01 -25.36
CA LEU A 105 -8.31 2.23 -24.43
C LEU A 105 -8.64 3.32 -23.40
N LYS A 106 -9.42 4.34 -23.75
CA LYS A 106 -9.93 5.35 -22.81
C LYS A 106 -10.80 4.70 -21.73
N VAL A 107 -11.76 3.86 -22.13
CA VAL A 107 -12.64 3.14 -21.19
C VAL A 107 -11.82 2.19 -20.30
N ALA A 108 -10.87 1.46 -20.89
CA ALA A 108 -9.97 0.58 -20.14
C ALA A 108 -9.15 1.36 -19.08
N HIS A 109 -8.61 2.51 -19.46
CA HIS A 109 -7.86 3.38 -18.56
C HIS A 109 -8.72 3.90 -17.39
N GLU A 110 -9.94 4.37 -17.66
CA GLU A 110 -10.87 4.83 -16.62
C GLU A 110 -11.24 3.70 -15.64
N SER A 111 -11.49 2.50 -16.15
CA SER A 111 -11.78 1.32 -15.34
C SER A 111 -10.61 0.92 -14.44
N ILE A 112 -9.38 0.89 -14.98
CA ILE A 112 -8.17 0.57 -14.23
C ILE A 112 -7.88 1.64 -13.17
N ARG A 113 -8.08 2.92 -13.49
CA ARG A 113 -7.92 4.01 -12.52
C ARG A 113 -8.87 3.84 -11.33
N ALA A 114 -10.14 3.52 -11.59
CA ALA A 114 -11.10 3.22 -10.54
C ALA A 114 -10.71 1.97 -9.72
N ALA A 115 -10.09 0.96 -10.35
CA ALA A 115 -9.57 -0.21 -9.63
C ALA A 115 -8.37 0.15 -8.74
N LEU A 116 -7.47 1.01 -9.22
CA LEU A 116 -6.33 1.52 -8.46
C LEU A 116 -6.77 2.35 -7.24
N ASP A 117 -7.79 3.20 -7.40
CA ASP A 117 -8.35 3.99 -6.30
C ASP A 117 -8.90 3.08 -5.20
N ARG A 118 -9.71 2.06 -5.59
CA ARG A 118 -10.23 1.05 -4.66
C ARG A 118 -9.12 0.25 -3.99
N ALA A 119 -8.08 -0.15 -4.72
CA ALA A 119 -6.94 -0.89 -4.17
C ALA A 119 -6.15 -0.04 -3.16
N SER A 120 -5.95 1.24 -3.46
CA SER A 120 -5.28 2.20 -2.59
C SER A 120 -6.06 2.46 -1.30
N GLU A 121 -7.39 2.58 -1.41
CA GLU A 121 -8.26 2.68 -0.24
C GLU A 121 -8.21 1.41 0.62
N ARG A 122 -8.30 0.23 0.01
CA ARG A 122 -8.17 -1.05 0.74
C ARG A 122 -6.82 -1.17 1.45
N LEU A 123 -5.74 -0.72 0.82
CA LEU A 123 -4.42 -0.71 1.44
C LEU A 123 -4.39 0.21 2.66
N ARG A 124 -4.98 1.41 2.57
CA ARG A 124 -5.10 2.32 3.71
C ARG A 124 -5.85 1.68 4.88
N TRP A 125 -6.96 1.00 4.61
CA TRP A 125 -7.71 0.27 5.64
C TRP A 125 -6.90 -0.89 6.23
N ALA A 126 -6.20 -1.66 5.40
CA ALA A 126 -5.34 -2.74 5.87
C ALA A 126 -4.16 -2.24 6.72
N ASP A 127 -3.57 -1.08 6.38
CA ASP A 127 -2.54 -0.43 7.20
C ASP A 127 -3.10 -0.04 8.58
N GLU A 128 -4.33 0.48 8.63
CA GLU A 128 -4.99 0.81 9.90
C GLU A 128 -5.29 -0.45 10.72
N SER A 129 -5.82 -1.52 10.11
CA SER A 129 -6.07 -2.79 10.80
C SER A 129 -4.79 -3.44 11.33
N VAL A 130 -3.65 -3.32 10.62
CA VAL A 130 -2.35 -3.77 11.15
C VAL A 130 -1.92 -2.94 12.36
N ARG A 131 -2.15 -1.62 12.35
CA ARG A 131 -1.85 -0.77 13.50
C ARG A 131 -2.69 -1.15 14.71
N GLU A 132 -3.99 -1.37 14.52
CA GLU A 132 -4.91 -1.82 15.57
C GLU A 132 -4.49 -3.18 16.14
N ALA A 133 -4.22 -4.17 15.29
CA ALA A 133 -3.80 -5.51 15.71
C ALA A 133 -2.43 -5.51 16.41
N ARG A 134 -1.48 -4.71 15.93
CA ARG A 134 -0.17 -4.53 16.59
C ARG A 134 -0.36 -4.00 17.99
N ALA A 135 -1.22 -3.02 18.12
CA ALA A 135 -1.36 -2.33 19.37
C ALA A 135 -2.15 -3.18 20.39
N ALA A 136 -3.03 -4.10 19.95
CA ALA A 136 -3.53 -5.19 20.79
C ALA A 136 -2.41 -6.13 21.32
N VAL A 137 -1.41 -6.48 20.49
CA VAL A 137 -0.23 -7.25 20.96
C VAL A 137 0.56 -6.48 22.01
N LEU A 138 0.70 -5.16 21.84
CA LEU A 138 1.40 -4.31 22.81
C LEU A 138 0.61 -4.12 24.11
N GLN A 139 -0.73 -4.07 24.05
CA GLN A 139 -1.60 -4.03 25.23
C GLN A 139 -1.45 -5.27 26.11
N GLU A 140 -1.30 -6.47 25.53
CA GLU A 140 -1.05 -7.69 26.30
C GLU A 140 0.28 -7.63 27.10
N ALA A 141 1.27 -6.88 26.60
CA ALA A 141 2.56 -6.69 27.29
C ALA A 141 2.54 -5.54 28.31
N LEU A 142 1.53 -4.66 28.26
CA LEU A 142 1.46 -3.44 29.06
C LEU A 142 1.44 -3.68 30.58
N PRO A 143 0.70 -4.67 31.14
CA PRO A 143 0.72 -4.93 32.57
C PRO A 143 2.12 -5.25 33.11
N GLY A 144 2.89 -6.09 32.41
CA GLY A 144 4.25 -6.44 32.80
C GLY A 144 5.21 -5.24 32.76
N LEU A 145 4.99 -4.32 31.82
CA LEU A 145 5.74 -3.08 31.73
C LEU A 145 5.42 -2.12 32.89
N ILE A 146 4.14 -1.98 33.24
CA ILE A 146 3.67 -1.16 34.39
C ILE A 146 4.23 -1.71 35.71
N ASP A 147 4.11 -3.02 35.95
CA ASP A 147 4.56 -3.64 37.19
C ASP A 147 6.07 -3.49 37.41
N ARG A 148 6.86 -3.47 36.33
CA ARG A 148 8.31 -3.22 36.40
C ARG A 148 8.66 -1.76 36.60
N PHE A 149 7.90 -0.85 35.97
CA PHE A 149 8.12 0.58 36.08
C PHE A 149 7.79 1.11 37.48
N ARG A 150 6.69 0.66 38.08
CA ARG A 150 6.15 1.13 39.37
C ARG A 150 7.23 1.21 40.49
N PRO A 151 8.06 0.19 40.76
CA PRO A 151 9.10 0.27 41.80
C PRO A 151 10.33 1.11 41.42
N ARG A 152 10.52 1.42 40.14
CA ARG A 152 11.72 2.10 39.59
C ARG A 152 11.36 3.41 38.88
N GLN A 153 10.24 4.01 39.25
CA GLN A 153 9.64 5.17 38.58
C GLN A 153 10.61 6.35 38.45
N HIS A 154 11.47 6.58 39.45
CA HIS A 154 12.46 7.66 39.45
C HIS A 154 13.72 7.35 38.61
N GLU A 155 13.89 6.11 38.16
CA GLU A 155 15.11 5.59 37.49
C GLU A 155 14.91 5.30 36.00
N LEU A 156 13.66 5.06 35.53
CA LEU A 156 13.38 4.52 34.19
C LEU A 156 12.69 5.50 33.23
N ILE A 157 13.24 6.71 33.04
CA ILE A 157 12.72 7.72 32.09
C ILE A 157 12.48 7.15 30.68
N GLY A 158 13.32 6.21 30.24
CA GLY A 158 13.17 5.55 28.94
C GLY A 158 11.85 4.79 28.81
N LEU A 159 11.41 4.09 29.86
CA LEU A 159 10.12 3.38 29.86
C LEU A 159 8.93 4.33 29.94
N ALA A 160 9.06 5.49 30.59
CA ALA A 160 8.02 6.52 30.57
C ALA A 160 7.76 7.06 29.15
N ARG A 161 8.79 7.15 28.30
CA ARG A 161 8.64 7.50 26.88
C ARG A 161 7.96 6.39 26.08
N VAL A 162 8.30 5.14 26.34
CA VAL A 162 7.66 3.97 25.72
C VAL A 162 6.17 3.92 26.09
N LEU A 163 5.81 4.10 27.36
CA LEU A 163 4.42 4.16 27.84
C LEU A 163 3.64 5.30 27.17
N ASN A 164 4.25 6.49 27.03
CA ASN A 164 3.65 7.61 26.33
C ASN A 164 3.48 7.36 24.81
N ALA A 165 4.45 6.70 24.17
CA ALA A 165 4.38 6.32 22.76
C ALA A 165 3.27 5.29 22.52
N LEU A 166 3.18 4.26 23.36
CA LEU A 166 2.10 3.25 23.32
C LEU A 166 0.71 3.90 23.43
N ARG A 167 0.57 4.88 24.32
CA ARG A 167 -0.66 5.69 24.45
C ARG A 167 -0.94 6.50 23.19
N ALA A 168 0.06 7.18 22.62
CA ALA A 168 -0.12 8.01 21.44
C ALA A 168 -0.53 7.20 20.20
N GLU A 169 -0.11 5.94 20.11
CA GLU A 169 -0.56 5.00 19.09
C GLU A 169 -1.97 4.44 19.34
N HIS A 170 -2.54 4.69 20.52
CA HIS A 170 -3.84 4.17 20.95
C HIS A 170 -4.87 5.25 21.30
N THR A 171 -5.65 5.63 20.31
CA THR A 171 -6.86 6.46 20.46
C THR A 171 -8.07 5.85 19.76
N GLY A 172 -8.11 4.51 19.66
CA GLY A 172 -9.20 3.79 18.99
C GLY A 172 -10.50 3.77 19.82
N PRO A 173 -11.68 3.84 19.20
CA PRO A 173 -12.97 3.86 19.90
C PRO A 173 -13.33 2.52 20.59
N ASN A 174 -12.64 1.43 20.27
CA ASN A 174 -12.98 0.06 20.68
C ASN A 174 -12.22 -0.44 21.93
N ILE A 175 -11.59 0.44 22.70
CA ILE A 175 -10.85 0.06 23.90
C ILE A 175 -11.84 -0.17 25.05
N GLY A 176 -11.80 -1.35 25.69
CA GLY A 176 -12.63 -1.67 26.86
C GLY A 176 -12.26 -0.86 28.10
N ALA A 177 -13.06 -1.00 29.17
CA ALA A 177 -12.86 -0.23 30.40
C ALA A 177 -11.58 -0.63 31.16
N ALA A 178 -11.21 -1.91 31.12
CA ALA A 178 -10.00 -2.41 31.79
C ALA A 178 -8.74 -1.95 31.06
N GLU A 179 -8.75 -2.00 29.72
CA GLU A 179 -7.66 -1.56 28.87
C GLU A 179 -7.48 -0.04 28.95
N ARG A 180 -8.58 0.72 29.04
CA ARG A 180 -8.53 2.16 29.33
C ARG A 180 -7.88 2.46 30.67
N ALA A 181 -8.22 1.72 31.72
CA ALA A 181 -7.61 1.92 33.04
C ALA A 181 -6.09 1.67 33.02
N LEU A 182 -5.62 0.65 32.28
CA LEU A 182 -4.19 0.38 32.10
C LEU A 182 -3.48 1.50 31.31
N LEU A 183 -4.12 2.04 30.28
CA LEU A 183 -3.58 3.18 29.52
C LEU A 183 -3.54 4.46 30.36
N ASP A 184 -4.56 4.72 31.18
CA ASP A 184 -4.60 5.85 32.10
C ASP A 184 -3.52 5.72 33.18
N GLU A 185 -3.26 4.50 33.67
CA GLU A 185 -2.17 4.23 34.60
C GLU A 185 -0.80 4.45 33.95
N ALA A 186 -0.58 3.92 32.74
CA ALA A 186 0.64 4.15 31.96
C ALA A 186 0.90 5.65 31.72
N ASP A 187 -0.16 6.41 31.45
CA ASP A 187 -0.14 7.85 31.21
C ASP A 187 0.16 8.66 32.48
N SER A 188 -0.40 8.25 33.63
CA SER A 188 -0.08 8.82 34.95
C SER A 188 1.39 8.64 35.31
N LEU A 189 1.89 7.41 35.14
CA LEU A 189 3.29 7.04 35.39
C LEU A 189 4.25 7.76 34.43
N GLY A 190 3.90 7.82 33.15
CA GLY A 190 4.68 8.48 32.10
C GLY A 190 4.81 9.99 32.31
N ARG A 191 3.72 10.66 32.70
CA ARG A 191 3.74 12.11 33.00
C ARG A 191 4.52 12.44 34.27
N SER A 192 4.36 11.64 35.33
CA SER A 192 5.05 11.88 36.61
C SER A 192 6.57 11.82 36.46
N ALA A 193 7.10 10.88 35.68
CA ALA A 193 8.55 10.78 35.44
C ALA A 193 9.10 11.88 34.51
N MET A 194 8.30 12.37 33.55
CA MET A 194 8.69 13.47 32.65
C MET A 194 8.75 14.82 33.38
N PHE A 195 7.88 15.05 34.38
CA PHE A 195 7.86 16.30 35.14
C PHE A 195 9.07 16.47 36.07
N GLU A 196 9.73 15.37 36.47
CA GLU A 196 10.88 15.40 37.39
C GLU A 196 12.22 15.68 36.70
N ARG A 197 12.35 15.55 35.37
CA ARG A 197 13.65 15.68 34.67
C ARG A 197 13.54 16.31 33.28
N CYS A 198 13.45 17.63 33.24
CA CYS A 198 13.81 18.41 32.05
C CYS A 198 15.33 18.49 31.97
N HIS A 199 15.97 17.74 31.06
CA HIS A 199 17.16 18.08 30.27
C HIS A 199 17.67 16.81 29.56
N TYR A 200 18.04 16.95 28.28
CA TYR A 200 18.68 15.99 27.36
C TYR A 200 19.40 14.81 28.02
N LEU A 201 18.65 13.77 28.38
CA LEU A 201 19.21 12.46 28.72
C LEU A 201 19.21 11.60 27.45
N PRO A 202 20.34 10.95 27.12
CA PRO A 202 20.42 10.04 26.00
C PRO A 202 19.42 8.89 26.18
N GLU A 203 18.93 8.37 25.06
CA GLU A 203 17.97 7.27 25.05
C GLU A 203 18.59 6.03 25.70
N THR A 204 17.86 5.41 26.62
CA THR A 204 18.32 4.18 27.27
C THR A 204 18.26 3.01 26.28
N ALA A 205 19.14 2.01 26.44
CA ALA A 205 19.12 0.80 25.60
C ALA A 205 17.75 0.08 25.63
N GLU A 206 17.06 0.11 26.78
CA GLU A 206 15.72 -0.45 26.93
C GLU A 206 14.66 0.32 26.12
N GLN A 207 14.71 1.65 26.11
CA GLN A 207 13.86 2.49 25.25
C GLN A 207 14.05 2.13 23.78
N LEU A 208 15.30 2.06 23.32
CA LEU A 208 15.63 1.74 21.93
C LEU A 208 15.16 0.33 21.53
N ALA A 209 15.29 -0.65 22.41
CA ALA A 209 14.83 -2.02 22.18
C ALA A 209 13.30 -2.09 22.03
N TRP A 210 12.56 -1.35 22.88
CA TRP A 210 11.10 -1.28 22.78
C TRP A 210 10.63 -0.52 21.53
N GLU A 211 11.28 0.58 21.17
CA GLU A 211 10.98 1.30 19.93
C GLU A 211 11.25 0.45 18.68
N ASP A 212 12.35 -0.31 18.67
CA ASP A 212 12.66 -1.26 17.59
C ASP A 212 11.60 -2.37 17.52
N ALA A 213 11.22 -2.97 18.66
CA ALA A 213 10.18 -4.00 18.70
C ALA A 213 8.81 -3.48 18.21
N MET A 214 8.40 -2.28 18.63
CA MET A 214 7.16 -1.64 18.17
C MET A 214 7.16 -1.38 16.65
N ARG A 215 8.31 -1.03 16.07
CA ARG A 215 8.46 -0.86 14.62
C ARG A 215 8.45 -2.20 13.90
N ARG A 216 9.17 -3.20 14.40
CA ARG A 216 9.28 -4.54 13.79
C ARG A 216 7.95 -5.28 13.79
N LEU A 217 7.12 -5.15 14.83
CA LEU A 217 5.78 -5.75 14.88
C LEU A 217 4.86 -5.31 13.74
N LEU A 218 5.12 -4.18 13.08
CA LEU A 218 4.36 -3.81 11.88
C LEU A 218 4.59 -4.77 10.72
N HIS A 219 5.66 -5.56 10.72
CA HIS A 219 6.09 -6.41 9.62
C HIS A 219 6.28 -7.87 10.03
N ASP A 220 6.60 -8.12 11.29
CA ASP A 220 6.87 -9.44 11.83
C ASP A 220 6.04 -9.68 13.11
N PRO A 221 4.95 -10.48 13.04
CA PRO A 221 4.11 -10.78 14.19
C PRO A 221 4.82 -11.63 15.25
N ASP A 222 5.91 -12.31 14.90
CA ASP A 222 6.70 -13.17 15.79
C ASP A 222 7.90 -12.41 16.38
N CYS A 223 8.04 -11.10 16.12
CA CYS A 223 9.09 -10.26 16.71
C CYS A 223 9.10 -10.41 18.25
N PRO A 224 10.25 -10.71 18.87
CA PRO A 224 10.34 -10.77 20.31
C PRO A 224 10.08 -9.37 20.88
N LEU A 225 9.23 -9.31 21.90
CA LEU A 225 9.16 -8.13 22.75
C LEU A 225 10.33 -8.20 23.72
N PRO A 226 11.00 -7.08 24.04
CA PRO A 226 12.06 -7.08 25.02
C PRO A 226 11.56 -7.73 26.30
N GLU A 227 12.16 -8.87 26.66
CA GLU A 227 11.85 -9.51 27.92
C GLU A 227 12.23 -8.56 29.05
N THR A 228 11.40 -8.56 30.08
CA THR A 228 11.64 -7.80 31.31
C THR A 228 12.77 -8.42 32.11
N GLY A 229 14.02 -8.27 31.65
CA GLY A 229 15.24 -8.59 32.40
C GLY A 229 16.25 -9.50 31.71
N GLU A 230 17.08 -8.91 30.85
CA GLU A 230 18.54 -9.14 30.89
C GLU A 230 19.23 -7.79 31.09
#